data_AF-A0A9D9M7S9-F1
#
_entry.id   AF-A0A9D9M7S9-F1
#
_cell.length_a   1.000
_cell.length_b   1.000
_cell.length_c   1.000
_cell.angle_alpha   90.00
_cell.angle_beta   90.00
_cell.angle_gamma   90.00
#
_symmetry.space_group_name_H-M   'P 1'
#
loop_
_entity.id
_entity.type
_entity.pdbx_description
1 polymer ?
#
loop_
_entity_poly.entity_id
_entity_poly.type
_entity_poly.pdbx_seq_one_letter_code
_entity_poly.pdbx_strand_id
1 'polypeptide(L)'
;MTNERLEAKLGFNKVREIIAEKCRTDYAAARVAEERFSTSPGAIRKRLALTDEMRLILLFEENFPLPASSTAPPSWSRSRARGAALTPSALANSAHCLTP
;
A
#
# COMPACT_ATOMS: atom_id res chain seq x y z
N MET A 1 5.67 -30.21 -0.31
CA MET A 1 6.84 -29.36 -0.59
C MET A 1 6.70 -28.10 0.24
N THR A 2 7.71 -27.71 1.01
CA THR A 2 7.68 -26.45 1.76
C THR A 2 7.78 -25.27 0.77
N ASN A 3 7.02 -24.20 1.01
CA ASN A 3 6.97 -23.03 0.13
C ASN A 3 8.36 -22.41 -0.11
N GLU A 4 9.29 -22.53 0.85
CA GLU A 4 10.66 -22.01 0.75
C GLU A 4 11.47 -22.64 -0.39
N ARG A 5 11.32 -23.95 -0.65
CA ARG A 5 12.01 -24.60 -1.79
C ARG A 5 11.43 -24.17 -3.13
N LEU A 6 10.13 -23.87 -3.18
CA LEU A 6 9.48 -23.32 -4.37
C LEU A 6 9.92 -21.86 -4.58
N GLU A 7 9.95 -21.05 -3.52
CA GLU A 7 10.43 -19.66 -3.57
C GLU A 7 11.86 -19.56 -4.09
N ALA A 8 12.76 -20.43 -3.61
CA ALA A 8 14.15 -20.47 -4.06
C ALA A 8 14.25 -20.82 -5.56
N LYS A 9 13.51 -21.84 -6.01
CA LYS A 9 13.51 -22.26 -7.43
C LYS A 9 12.93 -21.20 -8.37
N LEU A 10 11.90 -20.49 -7.92
CA LEU A 10 11.24 -19.42 -8.69
C LEU A 10 11.99 -18.09 -8.61
N GLY A 11 12.99 -17.97 -7.72
CA GLY A 11 13.70 -16.72 -7.49
C GLY A 11 12.84 -15.63 -6.84
N PHE A 12 11.84 -16.03 -6.03
CA PHE A 12 10.89 -15.09 -5.41
C PHE A 12 11.58 -14.06 -4.50
N ASN A 13 12.74 -14.40 -3.93
CA ASN A 13 13.57 -13.47 -3.16
C ASN A 13 13.94 -12.22 -3.97
N LYS A 14 14.34 -12.38 -5.24
CA LYS A 14 14.72 -11.26 -6.11
C LYS A 14 13.53 -10.36 -6.39
N VAL A 15 12.33 -10.95 -6.51
CA VAL A 15 11.09 -10.19 -6.70
C VAL A 15 10.82 -9.33 -5.46
N ARG A 16 10.99 -9.86 -4.24
CA ARG A 16 10.87 -9.08 -3.01
C ARG A 16 11.85 -7.92 -2.97
N GLU A 17 13.11 -8.14 -3.31
CA GLU A 17 14.15 -7.11 -3.35
C GLU A 17 13.79 -5.97 -4.32
N ILE A 18 13.45 -6.31 -5.58
CA ILE A 18 13.08 -5.32 -6.61
C ILE A 18 11.84 -4.50 -6.22
N ILE A 19 10.86 -5.12 -5.55
CA ILE A 19 9.65 -4.40 -5.12
C ILE A 19 9.96 -3.53 -3.89
N ALA A 20 10.79 -4.01 -2.96
CA ALA A 20 11.19 -3.24 -1.78
C ALA A 20 11.97 -1.97 -2.17
N GLU A 21 12.85 -2.04 -3.18
CA GLU A 21 13.56 -0.87 -3.73
C GLU A 21 12.62 0.20 -4.31
N LYS A 22 11.42 -0.20 -4.74
CA LYS A 22 10.40 0.72 -5.29
C LYS A 22 9.47 1.29 -4.21
N CYS A 23 9.58 0.82 -2.97
CA CYS A 23 8.76 1.31 -1.87
C CYS A 23 9.24 2.68 -1.39
N ARG A 24 8.31 3.63 -1.18
CA ARG A 24 8.64 4.98 -0.70
C ARG A 24 8.64 5.12 0.82
N THR A 25 8.19 4.10 1.53
CA THR A 25 8.11 4.10 2.99
C THR A 25 8.69 2.80 3.54
N ASP A 26 9.36 2.89 4.69
CA ASP A 26 9.91 1.73 5.39
C ASP A 26 8.84 0.71 5.74
N TYR A 27 7.61 1.17 6.03
CA TYR A 27 6.46 0.31 6.25
C TYR A 27 6.14 -0.56 5.02
N ALA A 28 6.15 0.03 3.83
CA ALA A 28 5.88 -0.72 2.60
C ALA A 28 7.01 -1.71 2.30
N ALA A 29 8.28 -1.31 2.50
CA ALA A 29 9.42 -2.21 2.33
C ALA A 29 9.38 -3.39 3.32
N ALA A 30 9.08 -3.14 4.59
CA ALA A 30 8.92 -4.19 5.61
C ALA A 30 7.76 -5.14 5.28
N ARG A 31 6.63 -4.62 4.78
CA ARG A 31 5.50 -5.43 4.31
C ARG A 31 5.89 -6.36 3.16
N VAL A 32 6.67 -5.88 2.20
CA VAL A 32 7.16 -6.69 1.07
C VAL A 32 8.11 -7.79 1.53
N ALA A 33 8.99 -7.49 2.50
CA ALA A 33 9.93 -8.46 3.05
C ALA A 33 9.22 -9.65 3.75
N GLU A 34 8.05 -9.40 4.35
CA GLU A 34 7.26 -10.43 5.02
C GLU A 34 6.35 -11.24 4.07
N GLU A 35 6.16 -10.80 2.83
CA GLU A 35 5.28 -11.46 1.88
C GLU A 35 5.84 -12.84 1.48
N ARG A 36 4.99 -13.87 1.45
CA ARG A 36 5.38 -15.23 1.09
C ARG A 36 4.68 -15.69 -0.18
N PHE A 37 5.27 -16.66 -0.86
CA PHE A 37 4.65 -17.24 -2.04
C PHE A 37 3.32 -17.91 -1.66
N SER A 38 2.25 -17.48 -2.32
CA SER A 38 0.93 -18.06 -2.16
C SER A 38 0.72 -19.13 -3.22
N THR A 39 0.22 -20.30 -2.79
CA THR A 39 -0.20 -21.39 -3.68
C THR A 39 -1.71 -21.44 -3.86
N SER A 40 -2.47 -20.58 -3.17
CA SER A 40 -3.94 -20.54 -3.25
C SER A 40 -4.38 -19.81 -4.51
N PRO A 41 -5.03 -20.49 -5.47
CA PRO A 41 -5.45 -19.86 -6.72
C PRO A 41 -6.43 -18.69 -6.48
N GLY A 42 -7.30 -18.80 -5.47
CA GLY A 42 -8.24 -17.74 -5.13
C GLY A 42 -7.55 -16.48 -4.59
N ALA A 43 -6.56 -16.64 -3.72
CA ALA A 43 -5.78 -15.53 -3.19
C ALA A 43 -4.96 -14.84 -4.29
N ILE A 44 -4.37 -15.63 -5.20
CA ILE A 44 -3.62 -15.11 -6.35
C ILE A 44 -4.54 -14.30 -7.25
N ARG A 45 -5.69 -14.86 -7.66
CA ARG A 45 -6.66 -14.14 -8.52
C ARG A 45 -7.12 -12.83 -7.91
N LYS A 46 -7.46 -12.83 -6.62
CA LYS A 46 -7.89 -11.60 -5.93
C LYS A 46 -6.79 -10.53 -5.92
N ARG A 47 -5.55 -10.90 -5.58
CA ARG A 47 -4.42 -9.95 -5.52
C ARG A 47 -4.04 -9.41 -6.91
N LEU A 48 -4.15 -10.23 -7.95
CA LEU A 48 -3.96 -9.79 -9.33
C LEU A 48 -5.06 -8.81 -9.76
N ALA A 49 -6.33 -9.10 -9.47
CA ALA A 49 -7.44 -8.20 -9.77
C ALA A 49 -7.28 -6.83 -9.11
N LEU A 50 -6.93 -6.79 -7.81
CA LEU A 50 -6.65 -5.54 -7.10
C LEU A 50 -5.49 -4.75 -7.72
N THR A 51 -4.46 -5.44 -8.22
CA THR A 51 -3.31 -4.79 -8.87
C THR A 51 -3.69 -4.22 -10.22
N ASP A 52 -4.55 -4.93 -10.97
CA ASP A 52 -5.06 -4.47 -12.26
C ASP A 52 -6.00 -3.28 -12.09
N GLU A 53 -6.89 -3.31 -11.10
CA GLU A 53 -7.74 -2.18 -10.71
C GLU A 53 -6.88 -0.94 -10.38
N MET A 54 -5.83 -1.09 -9.57
CA MET A 54 -4.91 0.01 -9.26
C MET A 54 -4.21 0.55 -10.51
N ARG A 55 -3.82 -0.33 -11.44
CA ARG A 55 -3.23 0.08 -12.73
C ARG A 55 -4.22 0.91 -13.56
N LEU A 56 -5.50 0.50 -13.61
CA LEU A 56 -6.54 1.23 -14.33
C LEU A 56 -6.79 2.60 -13.70
N ILE A 57 -6.88 2.68 -12.37
CA ILE A 57 -7.01 3.94 -11.63
C ILE A 57 -5.86 4.89 -11.98
N LEU A 58 -4.62 4.41 -11.91
CA LEU A 58 -3.44 5.21 -12.26
C LEU A 58 -3.39 5.67 -13.72
N LEU A 59 -4.07 4.96 -14.63
CA LEU A 59 -4.11 5.29 -16.05
C LEU A 59 -5.21 6.32 -16.38
N PHE A 60 -6.35 6.25 -15.70
CA PHE A 60 -7.56 6.97 -16.10
C PHE A 60 -8.01 8.06 -15.13
N GLU A 61 -7.50 8.08 -13.90
CA GLU A 61 -7.93 9.04 -12.89
C GLU A 61 -6.92 10.18 -12.74
N GLU A 62 -7.27 11.35 -13.28
CA GLU A 62 -6.39 12.54 -13.32
C GLU A 62 -6.03 13.07 -11.93
N ASN A 63 -6.90 12.86 -10.94
CA ASN A 63 -6.73 13.38 -9.58
C ASN A 63 -6.17 12.35 -8.59
N PHE A 64 -5.75 11.18 -9.08
CA PHE A 64 -5.18 10.17 -8.20
C PHE A 64 -3.80 10.62 -7.68
N PRO A 65 -3.52 10.54 -6.37
CA PRO A 65 -2.27 11.03 -5.81
C PRO A 65 -1.07 10.26 -6.37
N LEU A 66 -0.31 10.91 -7.24
CA LEU A 66 0.95 10.43 -7.79
C LEU A 66 2.12 10.64 -6.80
N PRO A 67 3.23 9.91 -6.95
CA PRO A 67 4.49 10.11 -6.23
C PRO A 67 4.86 11.52 -5.77
N ALA A 68 4.69 12.50 -6.67
CA ALA A 68 5.18 13.85 -6.44
C ALA A 68 4.21 14.70 -5.59
N SER A 69 2.95 14.29 -5.41
CA SER A 69 1.94 15.04 -4.66
C SER A 69 1.77 14.59 -3.21
N SER A 70 2.53 13.58 -2.75
CA SER A 70 2.51 13.15 -1.34
C SER A 70 3.40 14.05 -0.46
N THR A 71 3.05 15.33 -0.39
CA THR A 71 3.27 16.05 0.86
C THR A 71 2.01 15.80 1.68
N ALA A 72 2.00 14.70 2.44
CA ALA A 72 1.01 14.56 3.50
C ALA A 72 1.11 15.84 4.36
N PRO A 73 0.01 16.57 4.60
CA PRO A 73 0.08 17.77 5.42
C PRO A 73 0.69 17.38 6.78
N PRO A 74 1.52 18.23 7.39
CA PRO A 74 2.21 17.91 8.66
C PRO A 74 1.26 17.54 9.82
N SER A 75 -0.05 17.67 9.64
CA SER A 75 -1.08 17.19 10.54
C SER A 75 -1.26 15.66 10.57
N TRP A 76 -0.85 14.93 9.52
CA TRP A 76 -0.98 13.46 9.47
C TRP A 76 0.12 12.71 10.23
N SER A 77 1.06 13.42 10.86
CA SER A 77 2.09 12.81 11.72
C SER A 77 1.58 12.31 13.09
N ARG A 78 0.26 12.33 13.35
CA ARG A 78 -0.28 12.07 14.70
C ARG A 78 -1.40 11.03 14.79
N SER A 79 -1.32 9.97 14.00
CA SER A 79 -2.18 8.79 14.19
C SER A 79 -1.37 7.52 14.45
N ARG A 80 -0.43 7.61 15.40
CA ARG A 80 0.01 6.47 16.21
C ARG A 80 -0.07 6.83 17.69
N ALA A 81 -1.19 7.41 18.11
CA ALA A 81 -1.56 7.48 19.52
C ALA A 81 -2.72 6.52 19.73
N ARG A 82 -2.50 5.51 20.57
CA ARG A 82 -3.55 4.72 21.19
C ARG A 82 -4.66 5.66 21.69
N GLY A 83 -5.90 5.43 21.27
CA GLY A 83 -7.14 5.93 21.86
C GLY A 83 -7.10 7.32 22.50
N ALA A 84 -7.00 8.39 21.70
CA ALA A 84 -7.33 9.74 22.15
C ALA A 84 -8.41 10.31 21.22
N ALA A 85 -9.55 10.69 21.82
CA ALA A 85 -10.76 11.12 21.12
C ALA A 85 -10.49 12.28 20.16
N LEU A 86 -10.99 12.15 18.93
CA LEU A 86 -11.06 13.24 17.96
C LEU A 86 -11.98 14.32 18.53
N THR A 87 -11.45 15.52 18.79
CA THR A 87 -12.28 16.66 19.20
C THR A 87 -13.09 17.16 17.98
N PRO A 88 -14.34 17.62 18.16
CA PRO A 88 -15.24 18.00 17.05
C PRO A 88 -14.65 19.02 16.07
N SER A 89 -13.72 19.86 16.54
CA SER A 89 -13.02 20.87 15.74
C SER A 89 -12.06 20.30 14.67
N ALA A 90 -11.59 19.06 14.81
CA ALA A 90 -10.72 18.43 13.81
C ALA A 90 -11.52 17.87 12.61
N LEU A 91 -12.79 17.49 12.83
CA LEU A 91 -13.71 17.01 11.79
C LEU A 91 -14.19 18.13 10.86
N ALA A 92 -14.30 19.35 11.37
CA ALA A 92 -14.78 20.51 10.61
C ALA A 92 -13.83 20.90 9.45
N ASN A 93 -12.52 20.76 9.63
CA ASN A 93 -11.54 21.11 8.60
C ASN A 93 -11.34 20.01 7.55
N SER A 94 -11.72 18.77 7.84
CA SER A 94 -11.72 17.66 6.86
C SER A 94 -12.95 17.66 5.94
N ALA A 95 -14.03 18.33 6.34
CA ALA A 95 -15.25 18.42 5.53
C ALA A 95 -15.13 19.40 4.35
N HIS A 96 -14.18 20.35 4.39
CA HIS A 96 -14.00 21.34 3.32
C HIS A 96 -13.27 20.78 2.08
N CYS A 97 -12.71 19.56 2.17
CA CYS A 97 -12.07 18.88 1.04
C CYS A 97 -12.99 17.87 0.33
N LEU A 98 -14.28 17.80 0.69
CA LEU A 98 -15.26 16.84 0.16
C LEU A 98 -16.53 17.52 -0.40
N THR A 99 -16.44 18.78 -0.79
CA THR A 99 -17.46 19.43 -1.63
C THR A 99 -16.86 19.69 -3.01
N PRO A 100 -17.66 19.53 -4.08
CA PRO A 100 -17.19 19.20 -5.44
C PRO A 100 -16.26 20.23 -6.07
#